data_AF-A0A2A4JVM0-F1
#
_entry.id   AF-A0A2A4JVM0-F1
#
_cell.length_a   1.000
_cell.length_b   1.000
_cell.length_c   1.000
_cell.angle_alpha   90.00
_cell.angle_beta   90.00
_cell.angle_gamma   90.00
#
_symmetry.space_group_name_H-M   'P 1'
#
loop_
_entity.id
_entity.type
_entity.pdbx_description
1 polymer ?
#
loop_
_entity_poly.entity_id
_entity_poly.type
_entity_poly.pdbx_seq_one_letter_code
_entity_poly.pdbx_strand_id
1 'polypeptide(L)'
;MDNLYMKGELLQVHTKNSEVYEGRFYGMTNDKSKISLYNVKDSPKGALSDGVLHYYDSDIRDIVKLKEPNEQKHLKISEKECEEIIKTSKKYIYINQVDKSFHDALEDLNQYNYIGLSTDGASMGRKCKMPFLVLSTPQQIYIFDIKVMEYHAFDGGLKKLLESETPKKIVHNSRNISDCLYHKHNVKLTSVFDTQVGDLLITRNKTGRLPDKVKSLSECLNLYLGLQQSMVDDKLGVLECTERPLATKIKDSLAKNIAFLHRLSETINDEMLLPFVRGVECFVENIRSLDDFKAWERCGMQNHLPKDFKSAIEY
;
A
#
# COMPACT_ATOMS: atom_id res chain seq x y z
N MET A 1 -14.62 -16.22 -24.70
CA MET A 1 -15.73 -15.78 -23.83
C MET A 1 -15.58 -14.29 -23.67
N ASP A 2 -16.31 -13.52 -24.47
CA ASP A 2 -16.29 -12.07 -24.37
C ASP A 2 -17.17 -11.66 -23.19
N ASN A 3 -16.59 -11.61 -21.99
CA ASN A 3 -17.25 -11.01 -20.85
C ASN A 3 -17.27 -9.50 -21.09
N LEU A 4 -18.47 -8.99 -21.44
CA LEU A 4 -18.69 -7.56 -21.75
C LEU A 4 -18.33 -6.62 -20.59
N TYR A 5 -18.36 -7.13 -19.34
CA TYR A 5 -18.14 -6.39 -18.11
C TYR A 5 -17.31 -7.22 -17.11
N MET A 6 -16.51 -6.52 -16.30
CA MET A 6 -15.73 -7.12 -15.20
C MET A 6 -16.47 -6.94 -13.86
N LYS A 7 -16.36 -7.93 -12.96
CA LYS A 7 -17.00 -7.87 -11.63
C LYS A 7 -16.55 -6.60 -10.89
N GLY A 8 -17.51 -5.82 -10.40
CA GLY A 8 -17.29 -4.54 -9.72
C GLY A 8 -17.36 -3.29 -10.60
N GLU A 9 -17.43 -3.42 -11.93
CA GLU A 9 -17.59 -2.26 -12.83
C GLU A 9 -18.91 -1.52 -12.58
N LEU A 10 -18.85 -0.19 -12.59
CA LEU A 10 -20.03 0.65 -12.39
C LEU A 10 -20.85 0.73 -13.68
N LEU A 11 -22.08 0.25 -13.62
CA LEU A 11 -23.01 0.19 -14.75
C LEU A 11 -24.28 0.98 -14.42
N GLN A 12 -24.88 1.52 -15.47
CA GLN A 12 -26.19 2.14 -15.43
C GLN A 12 -27.13 1.37 -16.37
N VAL A 13 -28.15 0.73 -15.81
CA VAL A 13 -29.17 -0.04 -16.53
C VAL A 13 -30.37 0.85 -16.77
N HIS A 14 -30.73 1.04 -18.03
CA HIS A 14 -31.92 1.79 -18.45
C HIS A 14 -33.01 0.78 -18.80
N THR A 15 -34.16 0.85 -18.13
CA THR A 15 -35.30 -0.03 -18.45
C THR A 15 -36.15 0.56 -19.57
N LYS A 16 -36.96 -0.28 -20.21
CA LYS A 16 -37.96 0.14 -21.20
C LYS A 16 -39.03 1.06 -20.60
N ASN A 17 -39.26 0.96 -19.29
CA ASN A 17 -40.16 1.84 -18.53
C ASN A 17 -39.53 3.19 -18.17
N SER A 18 -38.34 3.50 -18.71
CA SER A 18 -37.58 4.72 -18.44
C SER A 18 -37.07 4.84 -16.99
N GLU A 19 -36.97 3.73 -16.27
CA GLU A 19 -36.30 3.68 -14.97
C GLU A 19 -34.79 3.53 -15.18
N VAL A 20 -34.01 4.07 -14.25
CA VAL A 20 -32.55 4.10 -14.34
C VAL A 20 -31.96 3.62 -13.02
N TYR A 21 -31.29 2.48 -13.11
CA TYR A 21 -30.62 1.84 -11.98
C TYR A 21 -29.12 1.96 -12.16
N GLU A 22 -28.41 2.44 -11.15
CA GLU A 22 -26.96 2.49 -11.14
C GLU A 22 -26.43 1.53 -10.08
N GLY A 23 -25.51 0.64 -10.45
CA GLY A 23 -24.96 -0.35 -9.53
C GLY A 23 -23.69 -1.01 -10.06
N ARG A 24 -23.09 -1.88 -9.25
CA ARG A 24 -21.84 -2.57 -9.60
C ARG A 24 -22.11 -3.95 -10.18
N PHE A 25 -21.42 -4.30 -11.26
CA PHE A 25 -21.59 -5.58 -11.94
C PHE A 25 -21.24 -6.75 -11.02
N TYR A 26 -22.20 -7.65 -10.78
CA TYR A 26 -21.99 -8.88 -10.04
C TYR A 26 -21.71 -10.07 -10.97
N GLY A 27 -22.49 -10.18 -12.05
CA GLY A 27 -22.39 -11.26 -13.02
C GLY A 27 -23.55 -11.25 -14.03
N MET A 28 -23.40 -12.04 -15.10
CA MET A 28 -24.41 -12.20 -16.15
C MET A 28 -24.57 -13.68 -16.51
N THR A 29 -25.76 -14.11 -16.90
CA THR A 29 -25.99 -15.48 -17.38
C THR A 29 -25.31 -15.71 -18.73
N ASN A 30 -24.97 -16.97 -19.04
CA ASN A 30 -24.24 -17.32 -20.27
C ASN A 30 -25.00 -16.95 -21.56
N ASP A 31 -26.33 -16.97 -21.50
CA ASP A 31 -27.25 -16.59 -22.58
C ASP A 31 -27.52 -15.07 -22.63
N LYS A 32 -26.92 -14.29 -21.72
CA LYS A 32 -27.11 -12.84 -21.56
C LYS A 32 -28.54 -12.39 -21.25
N SER A 33 -29.43 -13.32 -20.89
CA SER A 33 -30.83 -13.00 -20.57
C SER A 33 -31.00 -12.27 -19.25
N LYS A 34 -30.02 -12.35 -18.34
CA LYS A 34 -30.06 -11.71 -17.02
C LYS A 34 -28.72 -11.12 -16.61
N ILE A 35 -28.72 -9.85 -16.23
CA ILE A 35 -27.60 -9.16 -15.58
C ILE A 35 -27.90 -8.94 -14.10
N SER A 36 -26.88 -9.09 -13.24
CA SER A 36 -26.99 -8.91 -11.80
C SER A 36 -26.08 -7.79 -11.32
N LEU A 37 -26.62 -6.87 -10.52
CA LEU A 37 -25.91 -5.73 -9.95
C LEU A 37 -26.01 -5.74 -8.42
N TYR A 38 -25.00 -5.22 -7.72
CA TYR A 38 -25.06 -4.97 -6.27
C TYR A 38 -24.80 -3.49 -5.97
N ASN A 39 -25.10 -3.04 -4.75
CA ASN A 39 -25.05 -1.62 -4.35
C ASN A 39 -25.84 -0.73 -5.31
N VAL A 40 -27.06 -1.16 -5.64
CA VAL A 40 -27.87 -0.49 -6.66
C VAL A 40 -28.63 0.68 -6.05
N LYS A 41 -28.67 1.80 -6.77
CA LYS A 41 -29.48 2.98 -6.45
C LYS A 41 -30.41 3.35 -7.61
N ASP A 42 -31.60 3.84 -7.27
CA ASP A 42 -32.50 4.49 -8.22
C ASP A 42 -32.04 5.93 -8.46
N SER A 43 -31.69 6.28 -9.69
CA SER A 43 -31.32 7.66 -10.02
C SER A 43 -32.57 8.55 -10.03
N PRO A 44 -32.58 9.76 -9.40
CA PRO A 44 -31.43 10.54 -8.91
C PRO A 44 -31.30 10.64 -7.37
N LYS A 45 -32.14 9.96 -6.57
CA LYS A 45 -32.20 10.11 -5.09
C LYS A 45 -32.60 8.82 -4.32
N GLY A 46 -32.45 7.65 -4.93
CA GLY A 46 -32.79 6.37 -4.30
C GLY A 46 -31.80 5.99 -3.19
N ALA A 47 -32.32 5.36 -2.14
CA ALA A 47 -31.49 4.71 -1.13
C ALA A 47 -30.74 3.52 -1.75
N LEU A 48 -29.55 3.22 -1.23
CA LEU A 48 -28.78 2.04 -1.63
C LEU A 48 -29.54 0.78 -1.22
N SER A 49 -29.75 -0.12 -2.17
CA SER A 49 -30.21 -1.49 -1.89
C SER A 49 -29.02 -2.33 -1.43
N ASP A 50 -29.17 -2.97 -0.28
CA ASP A 50 -28.13 -3.78 0.39
C ASP A 50 -28.02 -5.22 -0.19
N GLY A 51 -28.58 -5.46 -1.38
CA GLY A 51 -28.67 -6.78 -2.01
C GLY A 51 -28.29 -6.79 -3.49
N VAL A 52 -28.14 -8.00 -4.03
CA VAL A 52 -27.96 -8.21 -5.48
C VAL A 52 -29.32 -8.11 -6.16
N LEU A 53 -29.49 -7.15 -7.06
CA LEU A 53 -30.66 -6.99 -7.91
C LEU A 53 -30.42 -7.62 -9.29
N HIS A 54 -31.49 -8.13 -9.88
CA HIS A 54 -31.46 -8.82 -11.16
C HIS A 54 -32.31 -8.09 -12.19
N TYR A 55 -31.76 -7.90 -13.39
CA TYR A 55 -32.43 -7.26 -14.51
C TYR A 55 -32.42 -8.21 -15.70
N TYR A 56 -33.54 -8.29 -16.41
CA TYR A 56 -33.73 -9.20 -17.53
C TYR A 56 -33.71 -8.44 -18.85
N ASP A 57 -33.13 -9.05 -19.88
CA ASP A 57 -33.00 -8.46 -21.23
C ASP A 57 -34.36 -8.02 -21.82
N SER A 58 -35.44 -8.70 -21.45
CA SER A 58 -36.81 -8.31 -21.82
C SER A 58 -37.19 -6.90 -21.37
N ASP A 59 -36.62 -6.43 -20.26
CA ASP A 59 -36.99 -5.19 -19.58
C ASP A 59 -35.92 -4.10 -19.74
N ILE A 60 -34.73 -4.47 -20.22
CA ILE A 60 -33.59 -3.57 -20.45
C ILE A 60 -33.74 -2.91 -21.81
N ARG A 61 -33.53 -1.60 -21.84
CA ARG A 61 -33.40 -0.79 -23.06
C ARG A 61 -31.93 -0.62 -23.45
N ASP A 62 -31.08 -0.31 -22.49
CA ASP A 62 -29.64 -0.07 -22.70
C ASP A 62 -28.85 -0.24 -21.40
N ILE A 63 -27.54 -0.49 -21.51
CA ILE A 63 -26.60 -0.58 -20.38
C ILE A 63 -25.40 0.32 -20.67
N VAL A 64 -25.27 1.40 -19.90
CA VAL A 64 -24.17 2.35 -20.03
C VAL A 64 -23.09 2.02 -19.00
N LYS A 65 -21.85 1.82 -19.45
CA LYS A 65 -20.69 1.74 -18.57
C LYS A 65 -20.32 3.15 -18.12
N LEU A 66 -20.45 3.42 -16.82
CA LEU A 66 -20.07 4.71 -16.27
C LEU A 66 -18.56 4.74 -16.03
N LYS A 67 -17.93 5.86 -16.42
CA LYS A 67 -16.60 6.19 -15.89
C LYS A 67 -16.80 6.59 -14.44
N GLU A 68 -16.01 6.03 -13.52
CA GLU A 68 -16.05 6.49 -12.14
C GLU A 68 -15.84 8.02 -12.16
N PRO A 69 -16.75 8.82 -11.57
CA PRO A 69 -16.50 10.24 -11.39
C PRO A 69 -15.18 10.33 -10.64
N ASN A 70 -14.23 11.14 -11.14
CA ASN A 70 -12.92 11.40 -10.52
C ASN A 70 -13.07 11.26 -9.01
N GLU A 71 -12.51 10.17 -8.46
CA GLU A 71 -12.71 9.78 -7.07
C GLU A 71 -12.68 11.04 -6.20
N GLN A 72 -13.80 11.39 -5.57
CA GLN A 72 -13.68 12.04 -4.28
C GLN A 72 -12.98 10.99 -3.43
N LYS A 73 -11.64 11.08 -3.41
CA LYS A 73 -10.73 10.06 -2.88
C LYS A 73 -11.02 9.88 -1.40
N HIS A 74 -11.88 8.92 -1.10
CA HIS A 74 -12.08 8.46 0.26
C HIS A 74 -10.77 7.81 0.71
N LEU A 75 -10.33 8.15 1.93
CA LEU A 75 -9.20 7.50 2.55
C LEU A 75 -9.47 5.99 2.60
N LYS A 76 -8.47 5.19 2.23
CA LYS A 76 -8.51 3.72 2.36
C LYS A 76 -8.04 3.25 3.75
N ILE A 77 -7.57 4.20 4.56
CA ILE A 77 -7.30 4.06 5.99
C ILE A 77 -8.32 4.87 6.79
N SER A 78 -8.49 4.56 8.06
CA SER A 78 -9.41 5.35 8.90
C SER A 78 -8.91 6.78 9.11
N GLU A 79 -9.82 7.74 9.24
CA GLU A 79 -9.46 9.14 9.51
C GLU A 79 -8.63 9.26 10.80
N LYS A 80 -9.04 8.56 11.85
CA LYS A 80 -8.32 8.50 13.13
C LYS A 80 -6.88 8.02 12.97
N GLU A 81 -6.67 6.94 12.22
CA GLU A 81 -5.33 6.40 11.95
C GLU A 81 -4.47 7.42 11.17
N CYS A 82 -5.05 8.06 10.16
CA CYS A 82 -4.36 9.11 9.40
C CYS A 82 -3.93 10.28 10.31
N GLU A 83 -4.83 10.74 11.17
CA GLU A 83 -4.54 11.81 12.15
C GLU A 83 -3.44 11.43 13.15
N GLU A 84 -3.43 10.18 13.62
CA GLU A 84 -2.40 9.67 14.51
C GLU A 84 -1.02 9.66 13.83
N ILE A 85 -0.95 9.20 12.58
CA ILE A 85 0.30 9.22 11.80
C ILE A 85 0.79 10.65 11.57
N ILE A 86 -0.11 11.58 11.22
CA ILE A 86 0.24 13.02 11.06
C ILE A 86 0.71 13.62 12.40
N LYS A 87 0.11 13.22 13.51
CA LYS A 87 0.54 13.67 14.84
C LYS A 87 1.94 13.16 15.16
N THR A 88 2.25 11.91 14.84
CA THR A 88 3.60 11.34 14.95
C THR A 88 4.59 12.09 14.07
N SER A 89 4.20 12.45 12.84
CA SER A 89 5.05 13.22 11.91
C SER A 89 5.44 14.60 12.45
N LYS A 90 4.67 15.19 13.37
CA LYS A 90 4.98 16.47 14.02
C LYS A 90 5.86 16.33 15.27
N LYS A 91 6.11 15.11 15.74
CA LYS A 91 6.86 14.79 16.96
C LYS A 91 8.20 14.12 16.66
N TYR A 92 8.78 14.37 15.49
CA TYR A 92 10.09 13.81 15.16
C TYR A 92 11.17 14.26 16.16
N ILE A 93 12.17 13.41 16.35
CA ILE A 93 13.35 13.71 17.15
C ILE A 93 14.50 13.97 16.19
N TYR A 94 15.11 15.15 16.31
CA TYR A 94 16.28 15.53 15.52
C TYR A 94 17.54 15.34 16.36
N ILE A 95 18.47 14.55 15.83
CA ILE A 95 19.68 14.07 16.52
C ILE A 95 20.88 14.52 15.70
N ASN A 96 21.72 15.38 16.27
CA ASN A 96 22.89 15.95 15.60
C ASN A 96 24.21 15.66 16.33
N GLN A 97 24.18 14.88 17.40
CA GLN A 97 25.34 14.43 18.15
C GLN A 97 25.16 12.98 18.55
N VAL A 98 26.27 12.26 18.73
CA VAL A 98 26.28 10.90 19.28
C VAL A 98 26.22 11.03 20.82
N ASP A 99 25.03 11.32 21.31
CA ASP A 99 24.74 11.53 22.74
C ASP A 99 23.72 10.51 23.26
N LYS A 100 23.15 10.79 24.44
CA LYS A 100 22.10 9.91 25.00
C LYS A 100 20.90 9.75 24.06
N SER A 101 20.44 10.82 23.41
CA SER A 101 19.28 10.75 22.50
C SER A 101 19.55 9.87 21.27
N PHE A 102 20.81 9.86 20.80
CA PHE A 102 21.25 8.96 19.73
C PHE A 102 21.18 7.49 20.16
N HIS A 103 21.68 7.17 21.36
CA HIS A 103 21.66 5.80 21.87
C HIS A 103 20.25 5.33 22.21
N ASP A 104 19.42 6.18 22.84
CA ASP A 104 18.01 5.91 23.12
C ASP A 104 17.25 5.60 21.80
N ALA A 105 17.52 6.35 20.73
CA ALA A 105 16.91 6.11 19.42
C ALA A 105 17.35 4.77 18.79
N LEU A 106 18.63 4.41 18.93
CA LEU A 106 19.12 3.10 18.47
C LEU A 106 18.50 1.95 19.25
N GLU A 107 18.38 2.08 20.57
CA GLU A 107 17.72 1.07 21.41
C GLU A 107 16.27 0.89 20.99
N ASP A 108 15.52 1.98 20.80
CA ASP A 108 14.14 1.96 20.31
C ASP A 108 14.04 1.25 18.93
N LEU A 109 14.84 1.68 17.95
CA LEU A 109 14.84 1.08 16.61
C LEU A 109 15.13 -0.43 16.62
N ASN A 110 15.98 -0.90 17.53
CA ASN A 110 16.32 -2.32 17.65
C ASN A 110 15.23 -3.18 18.33
N GLN A 111 14.23 -2.57 18.97
CA GLN A 111 13.11 -3.31 19.58
C GLN A 111 12.08 -3.80 18.55
N TYR A 112 12.12 -3.25 17.33
CA TYR A 112 11.15 -3.57 16.28
C TYR A 112 11.70 -4.59 15.28
N ASN A 113 10.80 -5.37 14.68
CA ASN A 113 11.14 -6.25 13.56
C ASN A 113 11.28 -5.51 12.23
N TYR A 114 10.62 -4.35 12.12
CA TYR A 114 10.59 -3.51 10.93
C TYR A 114 10.81 -2.04 11.31
N ILE A 115 11.66 -1.36 10.58
CA ILE A 115 11.89 0.09 10.70
C ILE A 115 11.76 0.75 9.33
N GLY A 116 11.26 1.97 9.26
CA GLY A 116 11.24 2.78 8.06
C GLY A 116 12.62 3.38 7.78
N LEU A 117 12.98 3.48 6.50
CA LEU A 117 14.18 4.18 6.03
C LEU A 117 13.81 5.06 4.82
N SER A 118 13.92 6.38 4.99
CA SER A 118 13.68 7.33 3.90
C SER A 118 14.84 7.35 2.89
N THR A 119 14.53 7.71 1.65
CA THR A 119 15.49 7.89 0.56
C THR A 119 15.84 9.36 0.26
N ASP A 120 15.20 10.32 0.96
CA ASP A 120 15.30 11.77 0.72
C ASP A 120 16.75 12.31 0.71
N GLY A 121 17.63 11.74 1.53
CA GLY A 121 19.04 12.16 1.63
C GLY A 121 19.98 11.56 0.57
N ALA A 122 19.50 10.64 -0.26
CA ALA A 122 20.35 9.80 -1.12
C ALA A 122 20.00 9.88 -2.61
N SER A 123 19.24 10.89 -3.04
CA SER A 123 18.79 11.03 -4.45
C SER A 123 19.93 11.01 -5.48
N MET A 124 21.14 11.43 -5.10
CA MET A 124 22.33 11.50 -5.95
C MET A 124 23.22 10.23 -5.89
N GLY A 125 22.82 9.19 -5.16
CA GLY A 125 23.57 7.93 -5.03
C GLY A 125 25.03 8.16 -4.60
N ARG A 126 25.97 7.48 -5.27
CA ARG A 126 27.41 7.59 -5.07
C ARG A 126 28.04 8.93 -5.50
N LYS A 127 27.26 9.94 -5.91
CA LYS A 127 27.84 11.26 -6.23
C LYS A 127 28.00 12.13 -4.99
N CYS A 128 27.11 12.02 -4.01
CA CYS A 128 27.07 12.89 -2.84
C CYS A 128 26.95 12.10 -1.54
N LYS A 129 27.58 12.58 -0.46
CA LYS A 129 27.26 12.11 0.89
C LYS A 129 25.84 12.56 1.26
N MET A 130 25.17 11.76 2.08
CA MET A 130 23.85 12.10 2.60
C MET A 130 23.99 13.21 3.66
N PRO A 131 23.21 14.30 3.58
CA PRO A 131 23.23 15.34 4.61
C PRO A 131 22.53 14.91 5.90
N PHE A 132 21.60 13.95 5.81
CA PHE A 132 20.84 13.40 6.92
C PHE A 132 20.39 11.97 6.58
N LEU A 133 20.01 11.21 7.61
CA LEU A 133 19.39 9.89 7.51
C LEU A 133 18.11 9.93 8.33
N VAL A 134 17.00 9.46 7.74
CA VAL A 134 15.71 9.46 8.43
C VAL A 134 15.26 8.02 8.61
N LEU A 135 15.04 7.65 9.86
CA LEU A 135 14.55 6.33 10.27
C LEU A 135 13.26 6.49 11.07
N SER A 136 12.44 5.45 11.09
CA SER A 136 11.23 5.46 11.92
C SER A 136 10.88 4.09 12.49
N THR A 137 10.34 4.09 13.70
CA THR A 137 9.46 3.03 14.18
C THR A 137 8.02 3.40 13.81
N PRO A 138 7.01 2.52 14.02
CA PRO A 138 5.62 2.92 13.81
C PRO A 138 5.17 4.06 14.74
N GLN A 139 5.87 4.30 15.86
CA GLN A 139 5.49 5.30 16.86
C GLN A 139 6.39 6.55 16.89
N GLN A 140 7.59 6.51 16.30
CA GLN A 140 8.56 7.60 16.39
C GLN A 140 9.38 7.75 15.11
N ILE A 141 9.66 9.00 14.74
CA ILE A 141 10.54 9.35 13.61
C ILE A 141 11.82 10.00 14.15
N TYR A 142 12.96 9.59 13.60
CA TYR A 142 14.28 10.07 13.95
C TYR A 142 14.97 10.66 12.72
N ILE A 143 15.47 11.88 12.85
CA ILE A 143 16.26 12.57 11.82
C ILE A 143 17.69 12.71 12.34
N PHE A 144 18.59 11.89 11.80
CA PHE A 144 20.01 11.91 12.13
C PHE A 144 20.75 12.87 11.20
N ASP A 145 21.42 13.87 11.77
CA ASP A 145 22.24 14.82 11.03
C ASP A 145 23.61 14.23 10.65
N ILE A 146 23.62 13.51 9.54
CA ILE A 146 24.83 12.87 9.00
C ILE A 146 25.87 13.89 8.55
N LYS A 147 25.49 15.12 8.16
CA LYS A 147 26.47 16.16 7.82
C LYS A 147 27.28 16.59 9.04
N VAL A 148 26.64 16.67 10.21
CA VAL A 148 27.30 17.09 11.45
C VAL A 148 28.07 15.94 12.11
N MET A 149 27.45 14.76 12.22
CA MET A 149 28.07 13.62 12.90
C MET A 149 29.06 12.85 12.01
N GLU A 150 28.91 12.97 10.69
CA GLU A 150 29.70 12.27 9.68
C GLU A 150 29.76 10.75 9.94
N TYR A 151 30.96 10.17 9.94
CA TYR A 151 31.17 8.74 10.12
C TYR A 151 30.89 8.27 11.56
N HIS A 152 30.96 9.17 12.56
CA HIS A 152 30.73 8.82 13.97
C HIS A 152 29.31 8.30 14.22
N ALA A 153 28.31 8.77 13.47
CA ALA A 153 26.95 8.25 13.57
C ALA A 153 26.86 6.78 13.09
N PHE A 154 27.64 6.41 12.08
CA PHE A 154 27.68 5.04 11.57
C PHE A 154 28.43 4.11 12.52
N ASP A 155 29.60 4.53 13.00
CA ASP A 155 30.40 3.80 14.00
C ASP A 155 29.67 3.70 15.34
N GLY A 156 28.87 4.70 15.69
CA GLY A 156 28.04 4.74 16.90
C GLY A 156 26.88 3.73 16.89
N GLY A 157 26.57 3.11 15.75
CA GLY A 157 25.62 1.98 15.69
C GLY A 157 24.71 1.95 14.47
N LEU A 158 24.56 3.05 13.72
CA LEU A 158 23.70 3.06 12.53
C LEU A 158 24.18 2.08 11.46
N LYS A 159 25.49 1.87 11.32
CA LYS A 159 26.02 0.85 10.40
C LYS A 159 25.51 -0.53 10.77
N LYS A 160 25.72 -0.94 12.03
CA LYS A 160 25.26 -2.24 12.53
C LYS A 160 23.76 -2.43 12.31
N LEU A 161 22.94 -1.41 12.60
CA LEU A 161 21.49 -1.44 12.40
C LEU A 161 21.11 -1.67 10.91
N LEU A 162 21.74 -0.93 10.00
CA LEU A 162 21.44 -0.99 8.56
C LEU A 162 21.96 -2.27 7.88
N GLU A 163 23.06 -2.84 8.38
CA GLU A 163 23.65 -4.08 7.88
C GLU A 163 23.05 -5.35 8.51
N SER A 164 22.26 -5.22 9.58
CA SER A 164 21.62 -6.35 10.28
C SER A 164 20.52 -7.02 9.45
N GLU A 165 20.32 -8.32 9.68
CA GLU A 165 19.15 -9.07 9.18
C GLU A 165 17.84 -8.66 9.87
N THR A 166 17.93 -8.15 11.10
CA THR A 166 16.79 -7.64 11.88
C THR A 166 17.21 -6.40 12.66
N PRO A 167 16.46 -5.28 12.60
CA PRO A 167 15.19 -5.09 11.88
C PRO A 167 15.33 -5.12 10.35
N LYS A 168 14.23 -5.49 9.68
CA LYS A 168 14.05 -5.24 8.24
C LYS A 168 13.82 -3.74 8.00
N LYS A 169 14.46 -3.20 6.96
CA LYS A 169 14.29 -1.81 6.56
C LYS A 169 13.19 -1.70 5.51
N ILE A 170 12.08 -1.06 5.86
CA ILE A 170 11.02 -0.68 4.94
C ILE A 170 11.52 0.53 4.15
N VAL A 171 11.56 0.39 2.82
CA VAL A 171 12.03 1.44 1.91
C VAL A 171 11.03 1.56 0.76
N HIS A 172 10.94 2.74 0.17
CA HIS A 172 10.35 2.90 -1.16
C HIS A 172 11.46 3.19 -2.16
N ASN A 173 11.71 2.27 -3.10
CA ASN A 173 12.77 2.39 -4.10
C ASN A 173 14.18 2.49 -3.50
N SER A 174 14.70 1.35 -3.06
CA SER A 174 15.98 1.21 -2.36
C SER A 174 17.25 1.42 -3.21
N ARG A 175 17.13 1.62 -4.53
CA ARG A 175 18.28 1.66 -5.45
C ARG A 175 19.33 2.71 -5.08
N ASN A 176 18.92 3.98 -4.97
CA ASN A 176 19.85 5.08 -4.75
C ASN A 176 20.36 5.14 -3.31
N ILE A 177 19.52 4.78 -2.32
CA ILE A 177 19.94 4.73 -0.92
C ILE A 177 20.97 3.63 -0.68
N SER A 178 20.80 2.45 -1.30
CA SER A 178 21.78 1.38 -1.25
C SER A 178 23.12 1.79 -1.88
N ASP A 179 23.08 2.40 -3.08
CA ASP A 179 24.27 2.91 -3.77
C ASP A 179 25.02 3.98 -2.94
N CYS A 180 24.28 4.92 -2.35
CA CYS A 180 24.85 5.98 -1.52
C CYS A 180 25.49 5.43 -0.24
N LEU A 181 24.75 4.61 0.52
CA LEU A 181 25.24 3.99 1.76
C LEU A 181 26.54 3.22 1.53
N TYR A 182 26.59 2.40 0.48
CA TYR A 182 27.75 1.57 0.19
C TYR A 182 28.96 2.43 -0.20
N HIS A 183 28.81 3.32 -1.18
CA HIS A 183 29.94 4.03 -1.76
C HIS A 183 30.38 5.29 -1.00
N LYS A 184 29.51 5.87 -0.15
CA LYS A 184 29.82 7.12 0.58
C LYS A 184 29.96 6.97 2.07
N HIS A 185 29.39 5.92 2.64
CA HIS A 185 29.38 5.69 4.08
C HIS A 185 29.90 4.31 4.47
N ASN A 186 30.30 3.48 3.49
CA ASN A 186 30.79 2.12 3.72
C ASN A 186 29.80 1.27 4.54
N VAL A 187 28.52 1.38 4.20
CA VAL A 187 27.41 0.63 4.81
C VAL A 187 26.74 -0.23 3.75
N LYS A 188 26.69 -1.55 3.97
CA LYS A 188 26.03 -2.50 3.08
C LYS A 188 24.59 -2.76 3.55
N LEU A 189 23.64 -2.00 3.01
CA LEU A 189 22.22 -2.16 3.34
C LEU A 189 21.76 -3.61 3.11
N THR A 190 21.23 -4.24 4.16
CA THR A 190 20.79 -5.65 4.18
C THR A 190 19.35 -5.74 4.67
N SER A 191 18.61 -6.79 4.30
CA SER A 191 17.26 -7.09 4.83
C SER A 191 16.25 -5.94 4.62
N VAL A 192 15.79 -5.79 3.39
CA VAL A 192 14.90 -4.69 2.94
C VAL A 192 13.52 -5.22 2.55
N PHE A 193 12.47 -4.53 2.99
CA PHE A 193 11.13 -4.62 2.41
C PHE A 193 10.92 -3.41 1.49
N ASP A 194 10.89 -3.61 0.18
CA ASP A 194 10.76 -2.51 -0.78
C ASP A 194 9.32 -2.39 -1.28
N THR A 195 8.64 -1.32 -0.87
CA THR A 195 7.24 -1.06 -1.24
C THR A 195 7.03 -0.85 -2.75
N GLN A 196 8.04 -0.36 -3.47
CA GLN A 196 7.94 -0.23 -4.94
C GLN A 196 8.03 -1.61 -5.62
N VAL A 197 8.82 -2.54 -5.07
CA VAL A 197 8.85 -3.93 -5.55
C VAL A 197 7.52 -4.63 -5.24
N GLY A 198 6.95 -4.39 -4.05
CA GLY A 198 5.63 -4.91 -3.70
C GLY A 198 4.53 -4.48 -4.68
N ASP A 199 4.49 -3.19 -5.04
CA ASP A 199 3.56 -2.68 -6.06
C ASP A 199 3.71 -3.39 -7.43
N LEU A 200 4.94 -3.65 -7.85
CA LEU A 200 5.22 -4.38 -9.10
C LEU A 200 4.70 -5.82 -9.04
N LEU A 201 4.87 -6.51 -7.91
CA LEU A 201 4.37 -7.88 -7.72
C LEU A 201 2.84 -7.91 -7.69
N ILE A 202 2.20 -6.98 -6.98
CA ILE A 202 0.72 -6.84 -6.98
C ILE A 202 0.23 -6.61 -8.40
N THR A 203 0.85 -5.69 -9.14
CA THR A 203 0.46 -5.38 -10.53
C THR A 203 0.63 -6.59 -11.45
N ARG A 204 1.74 -7.33 -11.32
CA ARG A 204 1.98 -8.56 -12.08
C ARG A 204 0.93 -9.62 -11.78
N ASN A 205 0.60 -9.83 -10.51
CA ASN A 205 -0.36 -10.86 -10.12
C ASN A 205 -1.79 -10.49 -10.54
N LYS A 206 -2.15 -9.20 -10.53
CA LYS A 206 -3.46 -8.70 -11.00
C LYS A 206 -3.63 -8.73 -12.52
N THR A 207 -2.57 -8.42 -13.28
CA THR A 207 -2.68 -8.20 -14.73
C THR A 207 -2.00 -9.26 -15.59
N GLY A 208 -1.25 -10.18 -14.98
CA GLY A 208 -0.40 -11.15 -15.68
C GLY A 208 0.89 -10.56 -16.28
N ARG A 209 1.13 -9.24 -16.17
CA ARG A 209 2.29 -8.56 -16.75
C ARG A 209 2.88 -7.48 -15.84
N LEU A 210 4.16 -7.19 -16.01
CA LEU A 210 4.81 -6.06 -15.34
C LEU A 210 4.54 -4.75 -16.10
N PRO A 211 4.42 -3.61 -15.42
CA PRO A 211 4.29 -2.30 -16.06
C PRO A 211 5.66 -1.79 -16.57
N ASP A 212 5.65 -0.91 -17.58
CA ASP A 212 6.86 -0.29 -18.12
C ASP A 212 7.46 0.79 -17.20
N LYS A 213 6.64 1.33 -16.29
CA LYS A 213 7.01 2.39 -15.35
C LYS A 213 6.69 1.96 -13.92
N VAL A 214 7.55 2.38 -12.99
CA VAL A 214 7.34 2.22 -11.55
C VAL A 214 6.57 3.41 -10.99
N LYS A 215 5.79 3.19 -9.92
CA LYS A 215 5.10 4.26 -9.20
C LYS A 215 6.01 4.92 -8.18
N SER A 216 5.85 6.23 -7.99
CA SER A 216 6.50 6.99 -6.91
C SER A 216 5.88 6.66 -5.55
N LEU A 217 6.52 7.14 -4.47
CA LEU A 217 5.97 7.01 -3.13
C LEU A 217 4.60 7.68 -3.03
N SER A 218 4.48 8.90 -3.56
CA SER A 218 3.23 9.66 -3.57
C SER A 218 2.12 8.94 -4.35
N GLU A 219 2.44 8.36 -5.51
CA GLU A 219 1.49 7.55 -6.29
C GLU A 219 1.04 6.29 -5.53
N CYS A 220 1.96 5.60 -4.85
CA CYS A 220 1.61 4.43 -4.03
C CYS A 220 0.80 4.81 -2.79
N LEU A 221 1.14 5.88 -2.06
CA LEU A 221 0.36 6.36 -0.93
C LEU A 221 -1.06 6.74 -1.35
N ASN A 222 -1.20 7.35 -2.52
CA ASN A 222 -2.51 7.63 -3.08
C ASN A 222 -3.28 6.35 -3.44
N LEU A 223 -2.63 5.43 -4.15
CA LEU A 223 -3.26 4.19 -4.62
C LEU A 223 -3.70 3.28 -3.47
N TYR A 224 -2.83 3.06 -2.49
CA TYR A 224 -3.03 2.07 -1.43
C TYR A 224 -3.72 2.66 -0.20
N LEU A 225 -3.48 3.94 0.13
CA LEU A 225 -4.02 4.56 1.35
C LEU A 225 -5.07 5.65 1.08
N GLY A 226 -5.29 6.05 -0.18
CA GLY A 226 -6.23 7.11 -0.55
C GLY A 226 -5.73 8.52 -0.23
N LEU A 227 -4.45 8.70 0.09
CA LEU A 227 -3.88 10.00 0.48
C LEU A 227 -3.73 10.95 -0.72
N GLN A 228 -3.89 12.25 -0.48
CA GLN A 228 -3.61 13.26 -1.50
C GLN A 228 -2.12 13.29 -1.83
N GLN A 229 -1.77 13.40 -3.12
CA GLN A 229 -0.38 13.35 -3.57
C GLN A 229 0.49 14.49 -3.00
N SER A 230 -0.13 15.62 -2.62
CA SER A 230 0.52 16.76 -1.98
C SER A 230 0.98 16.51 -0.54
N MET A 231 0.71 15.32 0.02
CA MET A 231 1.15 14.93 1.36
C MET A 231 2.65 14.60 1.42
N VAL A 232 3.27 14.32 0.27
CA VAL A 232 4.71 14.05 0.13
C VAL A 232 5.39 15.20 -0.59
N ASP A 233 6.49 15.67 -0.04
CA ASP A 233 7.33 16.69 -0.66
C ASP A 233 8.40 16.01 -1.53
N ASP A 234 8.09 15.81 -2.82
CA ASP A 234 8.98 15.13 -3.78
C ASP A 234 10.28 15.90 -4.12
N LYS A 235 10.36 17.18 -3.73
CA LYS A 235 11.47 18.08 -4.08
C LYS A 235 11.96 18.87 -2.87
N LEU A 236 12.93 18.31 -2.16
CA LEU A 236 13.71 19.05 -1.17
C LEU A 236 14.81 19.86 -1.86
N GLY A 237 14.96 21.13 -1.49
CA GLY A 237 15.99 22.01 -2.03
C GLY A 237 17.38 21.52 -1.65
N VAL A 238 18.20 21.15 -2.65
CA VAL A 238 19.54 20.56 -2.42
C VAL A 238 20.42 21.46 -1.55
N LEU A 239 20.40 22.78 -1.79
CA LEU A 239 21.16 23.75 -1.00
C LEU A 239 20.67 23.77 0.46
N GLU A 240 19.37 23.95 0.67
CA GLU A 240 18.72 23.99 1.99
C GLU A 240 18.98 22.70 2.81
N CYS A 241 19.03 21.53 2.16
CA CYS A 241 19.34 20.26 2.82
C CYS A 241 20.77 20.22 3.40
N THR A 242 21.69 21.01 2.84
CA THR A 242 23.08 21.05 3.29
C THR A 242 23.38 22.20 4.26
N GLU A 243 22.54 23.22 4.35
CA GLU A 243 22.75 24.34 5.28
C GLU A 243 22.54 23.93 6.73
N ARG A 244 23.27 24.60 7.65
CA ARG A 244 23.15 24.37 9.09
C ARG A 244 22.99 25.70 9.84
N PRO A 245 22.09 25.80 10.84
CA PRO A 245 21.22 24.73 11.35
C PRO A 245 20.18 24.26 10.33
N LEU A 246 19.82 22.96 10.35
CA LEU A 246 18.89 22.40 9.38
C LEU A 246 17.49 23.03 9.58
N ALA A 247 16.98 23.67 8.52
CA ALA A 247 15.73 24.42 8.59
C ALA A 247 14.56 23.55 9.04
N THR A 248 13.69 24.11 9.90
CA THR A 248 12.51 23.40 10.43
C THR A 248 11.61 22.89 9.31
N LYS A 249 11.39 23.68 8.26
CA LYS A 249 10.63 23.26 7.08
C LYS A 249 11.17 21.97 6.46
N ILE A 250 12.49 21.83 6.33
CA ILE A 250 13.11 20.61 5.78
C ILE A 250 12.87 19.43 6.72
N LYS A 251 13.05 19.61 8.04
CA LYS A 251 12.78 18.55 9.02
C LYS A 251 11.32 18.10 9.00
N ASP A 252 10.38 19.03 8.89
CA ASP A 252 8.95 18.73 8.79
C ASP A 252 8.63 17.94 7.51
N SER A 253 9.22 18.31 6.37
CA SER A 253 9.07 17.57 5.11
C SER A 253 9.65 16.16 5.20
N LEU A 254 10.85 16.01 5.77
CA LEU A 254 11.48 14.69 5.98
C LEU A 254 10.61 13.78 6.84
N ALA A 255 10.03 14.31 7.92
CA ALA A 255 9.14 13.55 8.79
C ALA A 255 7.83 13.17 8.08
N LYS A 256 7.24 14.07 7.28
CA LYS A 256 6.05 13.76 6.48
C LYS A 256 6.31 12.66 5.46
N ASN A 257 7.43 12.73 4.73
CA ASN A 257 7.76 11.79 3.66
C ASN A 257 7.88 10.34 4.15
N ILE A 258 8.34 10.11 5.39
CA ILE A 258 8.47 8.76 5.97
C ILE A 258 7.26 8.31 6.79
N ALA A 259 6.38 9.22 7.22
CA ALA A 259 5.36 8.95 8.24
C ALA A 259 4.44 7.78 7.89
N PHE A 260 4.02 7.68 6.63
CA PHE A 260 3.10 6.65 6.16
C PHE A 260 3.79 5.39 5.64
N LEU A 261 5.12 5.32 5.68
CA LEU A 261 5.88 4.23 5.06
C LEU A 261 5.62 2.87 5.72
N HIS A 262 5.46 2.84 7.05
CA HIS A 262 5.06 1.63 7.79
C HIS A 262 3.69 1.15 7.34
N ARG A 263 2.69 2.02 7.39
CA ARG A 263 1.32 1.66 7.00
C ARG A 263 1.21 1.23 5.54
N LEU A 264 1.92 1.93 4.65
CA LEU A 264 2.00 1.54 3.24
C LEU A 264 2.56 0.12 3.07
N SER A 265 3.59 -0.23 3.84
CA SER A 265 4.21 -1.56 3.74
C SER A 265 3.29 -2.68 4.22
N GLU A 266 2.51 -2.43 5.28
CA GLU A 266 1.49 -3.36 5.77
C GLU A 266 0.42 -3.59 4.71
N THR A 267 -0.15 -2.51 4.17
CA THR A 267 -1.18 -2.61 3.12
C THR A 267 -0.66 -3.32 1.88
N ILE A 268 0.58 -3.03 1.45
CA ILE A 268 1.19 -3.72 0.31
C ILE A 268 1.45 -5.20 0.63
N ASN A 269 1.87 -5.53 1.85
CA ASN A 269 2.04 -6.92 2.26
C ASN A 269 0.71 -7.69 2.23
N ASP A 270 -0.36 -7.09 2.77
CA ASP A 270 -1.70 -7.68 2.78
C ASP A 270 -2.22 -7.88 1.35
N GLU A 271 -2.05 -6.87 0.48
CA GLU A 271 -2.43 -6.96 -0.92
C GLU A 271 -1.65 -8.04 -1.67
N MET A 272 -0.34 -8.19 -1.41
CA MET A 272 0.47 -9.27 -2.01
C MET A 272 0.01 -10.66 -1.56
N LEU A 273 -0.44 -10.78 -0.30
CA LEU A 273 -0.91 -12.04 0.29
C LEU A 273 -2.39 -12.32 0.02
N LEU A 274 -3.13 -11.41 -0.61
CA LEU A 274 -4.57 -11.54 -0.81
C LEU A 274 -4.99 -12.86 -1.49
N PRO A 275 -4.33 -13.36 -2.56
CA PRO A 275 -4.66 -14.67 -3.12
C PRO A 275 -4.49 -15.81 -2.12
N PHE A 276 -3.46 -15.75 -1.28
CA PHE A 276 -3.23 -16.73 -0.24
C PHE A 276 -4.34 -16.67 0.82
N VAL A 277 -4.70 -15.47 1.30
CA VAL A 277 -5.76 -15.27 2.29
C VAL A 277 -7.11 -15.79 1.77
N ARG A 278 -7.50 -15.43 0.54
CA ARG A 278 -8.73 -15.96 -0.08
C ARG A 278 -8.69 -17.48 -0.27
N GLY A 279 -7.52 -18.03 -0.59
CA GLY A 279 -7.31 -19.48 -0.65
C GLY A 279 -7.53 -20.15 0.71
N VAL A 280 -7.03 -19.56 1.79
CA VAL A 280 -7.25 -20.04 3.16
C VAL A 280 -8.72 -19.96 3.53
N GLU A 281 -9.41 -18.86 3.25
CA GLU A 281 -10.85 -18.72 3.48
C GLU A 281 -11.65 -19.79 2.73
N CYS A 282 -11.30 -20.05 1.47
CA CYS A 282 -11.90 -21.13 0.69
C CYS A 282 -11.76 -22.49 1.39
N PHE A 283 -10.58 -22.79 1.96
CA PHE A 283 -10.35 -24.02 2.72
C PHE A 283 -11.15 -24.05 4.03
N VAL A 284 -11.19 -22.94 4.77
CA VAL A 284 -11.92 -22.81 6.04
C VAL A 284 -13.42 -23.05 5.84
N GLU A 285 -14.00 -22.51 4.76
CA GLU A 285 -15.42 -22.67 4.45
C GLU A 285 -15.76 -23.99 3.72
N ASN A 286 -14.76 -24.69 3.16
CA ASN A 286 -14.99 -25.77 2.22
C ASN A 286 -15.87 -26.90 2.75
N ILE A 287 -15.76 -27.20 4.05
CA ILE A 287 -16.57 -28.22 4.74
C ILE A 287 -17.54 -27.57 5.73
N ARG A 288 -17.08 -26.54 6.46
CA ARG A 288 -17.84 -25.90 7.55
C ARG A 288 -19.16 -25.30 7.11
N SER A 289 -19.26 -24.83 5.87
CA SER A 289 -20.46 -24.18 5.33
C SER A 289 -21.48 -25.16 4.71
N LEU A 290 -21.15 -26.45 4.64
CA LEU A 290 -21.98 -27.47 3.99
C LEU A 290 -22.97 -28.14 4.97
N ASP A 291 -24.02 -28.74 4.41
CA ASP A 291 -24.87 -29.68 5.14
C ASP A 291 -24.11 -30.99 5.48
N ASP A 292 -24.58 -31.73 6.50
CA ASP A 292 -23.90 -32.92 7.03
C ASP A 292 -23.59 -33.98 5.97
N PHE A 293 -24.48 -34.15 4.98
CA PHE A 293 -24.30 -35.14 3.92
C PHE A 293 -23.14 -34.74 3.00
N LYS A 294 -23.13 -33.49 2.51
CA LYS A 294 -22.03 -32.99 1.66
C LYS A 294 -20.73 -32.84 2.44
N ALA A 295 -20.79 -32.46 3.72
CA ALA A 295 -19.62 -32.38 4.58
C ALA A 295 -18.96 -33.75 4.73
N TRP A 296 -19.75 -34.81 4.95
CA TRP A 296 -19.26 -36.19 5.02
C TRP A 296 -18.62 -36.65 3.70
N GLU A 297 -19.27 -36.39 2.56
CA GLU A 297 -18.71 -36.70 1.23
C GLU A 297 -17.36 -36.00 1.03
N ARG A 298 -17.26 -34.72 1.39
CA ARG A 298 -16.03 -33.91 1.26
C ARG A 298 -14.91 -34.38 2.18
N CYS A 299 -15.21 -34.87 3.38
CA CYS A 299 -14.21 -35.49 4.25
C CYS A 299 -13.52 -36.70 3.59
N GLY A 300 -14.20 -37.41 2.68
CA GLY A 300 -13.61 -38.49 1.89
C GLY A 300 -12.71 -38.04 0.73
N MET A 301 -12.68 -36.73 0.41
CA MET A 301 -12.00 -36.18 -0.77
C MET A 301 -10.84 -35.22 -0.43
N GLN A 302 -10.20 -35.33 0.73
CA GLN A 302 -9.18 -34.36 1.20
C GLN A 302 -7.98 -34.17 0.27
N ASN A 303 -7.66 -35.15 -0.58
CA ASN A 303 -6.57 -35.04 -1.56
C ASN A 303 -6.94 -34.23 -2.81
N HIS A 304 -8.19 -33.78 -2.93
CA HIS A 304 -8.67 -32.97 -4.04
C HIS A 304 -8.76 -31.51 -3.64
N LEU A 305 -8.42 -30.63 -4.59
CA LEU A 305 -8.59 -29.20 -4.42
C LEU A 305 -10.07 -28.83 -4.28
N PRO A 306 -10.44 -27.89 -3.39
CA PRO A 306 -11.78 -27.30 -3.40
C PRO A 306 -12.15 -26.78 -4.78
N LYS A 307 -13.38 -27.03 -5.23
CA LYS A 307 -13.83 -26.68 -6.59
C LYS A 307 -13.71 -25.18 -6.86
N ASP A 308 -13.97 -24.37 -5.84
CA ASP A 308 -13.98 -22.91 -5.92
C ASP A 308 -12.61 -22.28 -5.63
N PHE A 309 -11.57 -23.09 -5.36
CA PHE A 309 -10.26 -22.55 -4.99
C PHE A 309 -9.65 -21.70 -6.09
N LYS A 310 -9.74 -22.16 -7.34
CA LYS A 310 -9.17 -21.45 -8.48
C LYS A 310 -9.78 -20.05 -8.63
N SER A 311 -11.11 -19.95 -8.57
CA SER A 311 -11.81 -18.67 -8.62
C SER A 311 -11.58 -17.81 -7.37
N ALA A 312 -11.34 -18.43 -6.21
CA ALA A 312 -11.06 -17.69 -4.97
C ALA A 312 -9.71 -16.95 -5.01
N ILE A 313 -8.68 -17.56 -5.61
CA ILE A 313 -7.33 -16.98 -5.62
C ILE A 313 -7.04 -16.07 -6.83
N GLU A 314 -7.95 -16.00 -7.80
CA GLU A 314 -7.86 -15.06 -8.91
C GLU A 314 -8.06 -13.61 -8.39
N TYR A 315 -7.28 -12.68 -8.95
CA TYR A 315 -7.34 -11.26 -8.57
C TYR A 315 -8.56 -10.55 -9.15
#